data_AF-D0SGS3-F1
#
_entry.id   AF-D0SGS3-F1
#
_cell.length_a   1.000
_cell.length_b   1.000
_cell.length_c   1.000
_cell.angle_alpha   90.00
_cell.angle_beta   90.00
_cell.angle_gamma   90.00
#
_symmetry.space_group_name_H-M   'P 1'
#
loop_
_entity.id
_entity.type
_entity.pdbx_description
1 polymer ?
#
loop_
_entity_poly.entity_id
_entity_poly.type
_entity_poly.pdbx_seq_one_letter_code
_entity_poly.pdbx_strand_id
1 'polypeptide(L)'
;MGEKIHQLLFSTILLDTEMSHGKKIGLVNELMNIIAGDQIHNIMSLNQGERVEKLMSHLFTILCRMATPVKNTGVPSLGLHPFLYFYKDQRFQITSFLAWFAIVFEIHESIMQIHHRTISFKEFTRVRSSIEFLIANFPVAITETVGKFGSGIKGYDRLQIVYKAFICLSLEMDIDFKDEECLNTFILSMSKAFKYINFNEFYSERFLGNYDDGVVEHVVGYVESISPISRSKPKAFSALTKNLLKHNFLVGNHNFCPICDGLIYLDSTESDHRIAKAAGGQGVLENGLLVHPLCNRMKSDLSLEEIRADLFGELLY
;
A
#
# COMPACT_ATOMS: atom_id res chain seq x y z
N MET A 1 9.87 -2.18 -24.50
CA MET A 1 9.77 -1.53 -23.17
C MET A 1 9.35 -2.50 -22.08
N GLY A 2 8.25 -3.26 -22.27
CA GLY A 2 7.76 -4.23 -21.28
C GLY A 2 8.81 -5.22 -20.77
N GLU A 3 9.63 -5.80 -21.64
CA GLU A 3 10.73 -6.69 -21.24
C GLU A 3 11.76 -6.01 -20.32
N LYS A 4 12.11 -4.75 -20.60
CA LYS A 4 13.04 -3.97 -19.76
C LYS A 4 12.45 -3.72 -18.37
N ILE A 5 11.15 -3.39 -18.31
CA ILE A 5 10.42 -3.23 -17.04
C ILE A 5 10.38 -4.57 -16.31
N HIS A 6 10.08 -5.66 -17.01
CA HIS A 6 10.04 -7.00 -16.40
C HIS A 6 11.39 -7.36 -15.77
N GLN A 7 12.49 -7.21 -16.51
CA GLN A 7 13.83 -7.51 -16.03
C GLN A 7 14.21 -6.65 -14.82
N LEU A 8 14.00 -5.33 -14.89
CA LEU A 8 14.35 -4.42 -13.82
C LEU A 8 13.49 -4.65 -12.56
N LEU A 9 12.17 -4.76 -12.74
CA LEU A 9 11.24 -4.94 -11.65
C LEU A 9 11.43 -6.33 -11.02
N PHE A 10 11.18 -7.40 -11.78
CA PHE A 10 11.08 -8.73 -11.18
C PHE A 10 12.43 -9.35 -10.85
N SER A 11 13.45 -9.17 -11.68
CA SER A 11 14.75 -9.80 -11.45
C SER A 11 15.69 -8.94 -10.61
N THR A 12 15.74 -7.63 -10.83
CA THR A 12 16.68 -6.75 -10.09
C THR A 12 16.10 -6.24 -8.77
N ILE A 13 14.86 -5.74 -8.77
CA ILE A 13 14.25 -5.14 -7.57
C ILE A 13 13.60 -6.20 -6.69
N LEU A 14 12.80 -7.10 -7.27
CA LEU A 14 12.14 -8.20 -6.55
C LEU A 14 12.95 -9.49 -6.52
N LEU A 15 14.22 -9.49 -6.93
CA LEU A 15 15.15 -10.62 -6.74
C LEU A 15 14.59 -11.99 -7.17
N ASP A 16 13.84 -12.02 -8.28
CA ASP A 16 13.18 -13.21 -8.81
C ASP A 16 12.24 -13.91 -7.82
N THR A 17 11.58 -13.13 -6.93
CA THR A 17 10.56 -13.64 -6.01
C THR A 17 9.49 -14.42 -6.78
N GLU A 18 9.15 -15.62 -6.29
CA GLU A 18 8.09 -16.44 -6.86
C GLU A 18 6.73 -15.73 -6.74
N MET A 19 6.23 -15.25 -7.88
CA MET A 19 4.93 -14.60 -8.01
C MET A 19 4.19 -15.20 -9.20
N SER A 20 2.92 -15.53 -9.01
CA SER A 20 2.05 -15.96 -10.11
C SER A 20 1.94 -14.86 -11.16
N HIS A 21 1.67 -15.26 -12.41
CA HIS A 21 1.53 -14.31 -13.53
C HIS A 21 0.49 -13.21 -13.24
N GLY A 22 -0.67 -13.58 -12.64
CA GLY A 22 -1.69 -12.62 -12.23
C GLY A 22 -1.19 -11.60 -11.20
N LYS A 23 -0.40 -12.03 -10.21
CA LYS A 23 0.20 -11.12 -9.21
C LYS A 23 1.21 -10.16 -9.82
N LYS A 24 1.98 -10.60 -10.82
CA LYS A 24 2.92 -9.74 -11.56
C LYS A 24 2.18 -8.66 -12.35
N ILE A 25 1.11 -9.02 -13.06
CA ILE A 25 0.25 -8.07 -13.77
C ILE A 25 -0.39 -7.08 -12.80
N GLY A 26 -0.99 -7.60 -11.72
CA GLY A 26 -1.60 -6.79 -10.67
C GLY A 26 -0.62 -5.74 -10.15
N LEU A 27 0.60 -6.14 -9.78
CA LEU A 27 1.63 -5.21 -9.32
C LEU A 27 1.93 -4.10 -10.33
N VAL A 28 2.15 -4.45 -11.61
CA VAL A 28 2.44 -3.45 -12.65
C VAL A 28 1.27 -2.46 -12.81
N ASN A 29 0.03 -2.96 -12.79
CA ASN A 29 -1.15 -2.10 -12.86
C ASN A 29 -1.20 -1.11 -11.69
N GLU A 30 -0.86 -1.54 -10.48
CA GLU A 30 -0.83 -0.65 -9.32
C GLU A 30 0.24 0.43 -9.42
N LEU A 31 1.43 0.09 -9.92
CA LEU A 31 2.48 1.08 -10.17
C LEU A 31 2.02 2.11 -11.20
N MET A 32 1.31 1.68 -12.25
CA MET A 32 0.76 2.56 -13.27
C MET A 32 -0.37 3.44 -12.70
N ASN A 33 -1.20 2.91 -11.81
CA ASN A 33 -2.23 3.67 -11.10
C ASN A 33 -1.61 4.77 -10.21
N ILE A 34 -0.52 4.47 -9.52
CA ILE A 34 0.23 5.45 -8.71
C ILE A 34 0.72 6.61 -9.59
N ILE A 35 1.26 6.31 -10.78
CA ILE A 35 1.75 7.34 -11.72
C ILE A 35 0.60 8.15 -12.31
N ALA A 36 -0.49 7.47 -12.72
CA ALA A 36 -1.61 8.12 -13.38
C ALA A 36 -2.44 9.00 -12.44
N GLY A 37 -2.49 8.67 -11.14
CA GLY A 37 -3.35 9.33 -10.16
C GLY A 37 -4.82 9.32 -10.58
N ASP A 38 -5.57 10.36 -10.17
CA ASP A 38 -6.98 10.60 -10.57
C ASP A 38 -7.11 11.21 -11.98
N GLN A 39 -6.00 11.42 -12.72
CA GLN A 39 -6.02 12.11 -14.03
C GLN A 39 -6.51 11.26 -15.20
N ILE A 40 -7.39 10.28 -14.95
CA ILE A 40 -8.11 9.55 -16.01
C ILE A 40 -8.90 10.54 -16.90
N HIS A 41 -9.29 11.70 -16.35
CA HIS A 41 -10.10 12.71 -17.06
C HIS A 41 -9.32 13.69 -17.96
N ASN A 42 -7.99 13.82 -17.87
CA ASN A 42 -7.22 14.81 -18.64
C ASN A 42 -6.49 14.26 -19.87
N ILE A 43 -6.71 13.00 -20.23
CA ILE A 43 -6.09 12.37 -21.42
C ILE A 43 -7.17 12.01 -22.43
N MET A 44 -8.05 12.96 -22.75
CA MET A 44 -9.06 12.82 -23.81
C MET A 44 -8.55 13.25 -25.20
N SER A 45 -7.30 13.72 -25.30
CA SER A 45 -6.72 14.25 -26.55
C SER A 45 -5.61 13.40 -27.18
N LEU A 46 -5.14 12.35 -26.51
CA LEU A 46 -4.10 11.44 -27.03
C LEU A 46 -4.72 10.15 -27.56
N ASN A 47 -4.11 9.58 -28.60
CA ASN A 47 -4.45 8.23 -29.02
C ASN A 47 -4.07 7.23 -27.89
N GLN A 48 -4.81 6.12 -27.80
CA GLN A 48 -4.65 5.16 -26.71
C GLN A 48 -3.23 4.54 -26.66
N GLY A 49 -2.58 4.37 -27.81
CA GLY A 49 -1.22 3.80 -27.90
C GLY A 49 -0.16 4.72 -27.28
N GLU A 50 -0.20 6.01 -27.61
CA GLU A 50 0.73 7.03 -27.12
C GLU A 50 0.58 7.25 -25.61
N ARG A 51 -0.66 7.18 -25.09
CA ARG A 51 -0.91 7.20 -23.64
C ARG A 51 -0.23 6.03 -22.94
N VAL A 52 -0.37 4.82 -23.46
CA VAL A 52 0.24 3.61 -22.87
C VAL A 52 1.76 3.69 -22.96
N GLU A 53 2.31 4.10 -24.09
CA GLU A 53 3.76 4.26 -24.26
C GLU A 53 4.34 5.27 -23.26
N LYS A 54 3.70 6.43 -23.10
CA LYS A 54 4.12 7.46 -22.15
C LYS A 54 4.10 6.96 -20.71
N LEU A 55 3.02 6.28 -20.30
CA LEU A 55 2.94 5.70 -18.95
C LEU A 55 4.00 4.62 -18.71
N MET A 56 4.23 3.75 -19.69
CA MET A 56 5.26 2.70 -19.59
C MET A 56 6.68 3.29 -19.52
N SER A 57 6.96 4.34 -20.30
CA SER A 57 8.23 5.07 -20.25
C SER A 57 8.42 5.76 -18.90
N HIS A 58 7.34 6.34 -18.36
CA HIS A 58 7.36 6.96 -17.04
C HIS A 58 7.62 5.92 -15.94
N LEU A 59 6.89 4.80 -15.94
CA LEU A 59 7.11 3.68 -15.04
C LEU A 59 8.55 3.20 -15.07
N PHE A 60 9.09 2.98 -16.27
CA PHE A 60 10.47 2.55 -16.42
C PHE A 60 11.47 3.56 -15.83
N THR A 61 11.22 4.86 -16.01
CA THR A 61 12.06 5.94 -15.45
C THR A 61 12.04 5.91 -13.92
N ILE A 62 10.87 5.78 -13.28
CA ILE A 62 10.77 5.69 -11.82
C ILE A 62 11.49 4.45 -11.29
N LEU A 63 11.31 3.29 -11.94
CA LEU A 63 12.04 2.07 -11.56
C LEU A 63 13.56 2.25 -11.68
N CYS A 64 14.03 2.94 -12.73
CA CYS A 64 15.45 3.29 -12.87
C CYS A 64 15.94 4.22 -11.76
N ARG A 65 15.07 5.09 -11.19
CA ARG A 65 15.42 5.90 -10.01
C ARG A 65 15.57 5.05 -8.75
N MET A 66 14.90 3.91 -8.64
CA MET A 66 15.02 3.00 -7.49
C MET A 66 16.27 2.11 -7.59
N ALA A 67 16.51 1.51 -8.75
CA ALA A 67 17.62 0.58 -8.98
C ALA A 67 18.23 0.75 -10.37
N THR A 68 19.54 0.50 -10.48
CA THR A 68 20.25 0.58 -11.77
C THR A 68 19.90 -0.64 -12.63
N PRO A 69 19.40 -0.46 -13.87
CA PRO A 69 19.20 -1.57 -14.80
C PRO A 69 20.53 -2.15 -15.29
N VAL A 70 20.50 -3.43 -15.70
CA VAL A 70 21.68 -4.16 -16.23
C VAL A 70 22.36 -3.40 -17.39
N LYS A 71 21.55 -2.78 -18.26
CA LYS A 71 22.04 -1.87 -19.30
C LYS A 71 21.80 -0.43 -18.85
N ASN A 72 22.88 0.33 -18.70
CA ASN A 72 22.81 1.74 -18.30
C ASN A 72 21.92 2.54 -19.26
N THR A 73 20.95 3.26 -18.69
CA THR A 73 19.97 4.08 -19.43
C THR A 73 20.29 5.57 -19.36
N GLY A 74 21.33 5.97 -18.62
CA GLY A 74 21.65 7.37 -18.35
C GLY A 74 20.79 8.01 -17.27
N VAL A 75 19.86 7.26 -16.65
CA VAL A 75 19.04 7.73 -15.52
C VAL A 75 19.75 7.38 -14.21
N PRO A 76 20.22 8.37 -13.42
CA PRO A 76 20.86 8.09 -12.12
C PRO A 76 19.87 7.46 -11.14
N SER A 77 20.26 6.31 -10.58
CA SER A 77 19.48 5.58 -9.58
C SER A 77 19.92 5.94 -8.16
N LEU A 78 19.02 5.72 -7.19
CA LEU A 78 19.34 5.70 -5.77
C LEU A 78 20.05 4.40 -5.40
N GLY A 79 19.79 3.27 -6.07
CA GLY A 79 20.34 1.98 -5.67
C GLY A 79 19.83 1.56 -4.30
N LEU A 80 18.50 1.57 -4.13
CA LEU A 80 17.85 1.14 -2.89
C LEU A 80 18.14 -0.33 -2.65
N HIS A 81 18.65 -0.67 -1.46
CA HIS A 81 19.01 -2.04 -1.13
C HIS A 81 17.74 -2.89 -0.94
N PRO A 82 17.46 -3.89 -1.81
CA PRO A 82 16.16 -4.56 -1.80
C PRO A 82 15.78 -5.16 -0.44
N PHE A 83 16.71 -5.87 0.21
CA PHE A 83 16.42 -6.52 1.49
C PHE A 83 16.06 -5.56 2.63
N LEU A 84 16.50 -4.31 2.55
CA LEU A 84 16.19 -3.30 3.58
C LEU A 84 14.85 -2.63 3.29
N TYR A 85 14.62 -2.26 2.03
CA TYR A 85 13.46 -1.44 1.65
C TYR A 85 12.20 -2.25 1.35
N PHE A 86 12.34 -3.47 0.83
CA PHE A 86 11.24 -4.23 0.23
C PHE A 86 11.04 -5.61 0.82
N TYR A 87 11.85 -6.05 1.79
CA TYR A 87 11.76 -7.38 2.38
C TYR A 87 11.73 -7.33 3.90
N LYS A 88 11.11 -8.35 4.48
CA LYS A 88 11.22 -8.67 5.90
C LYS A 88 11.35 -10.18 6.04
N ASP A 89 12.36 -10.64 6.78
CA ASP A 89 12.61 -12.08 6.99
C ASP A 89 12.65 -12.87 5.67
N GLN A 90 13.34 -12.30 4.66
CA GLN A 90 13.44 -12.84 3.28
C GLN A 90 12.12 -12.91 2.49
N ARG A 91 11.01 -12.38 3.02
CA ARG A 91 9.73 -12.29 2.32
C ARG A 91 9.53 -10.91 1.72
N PHE A 92 9.17 -10.88 0.45
CA PHE A 92 8.83 -9.64 -0.25
C PHE A 92 7.61 -8.96 0.40
N GLN A 93 7.79 -7.70 0.80
CA GLN A 93 6.77 -6.84 1.36
C GLN A 93 6.25 -5.87 0.31
N ILE A 94 5.20 -6.29 -0.40
CA ILE A 94 4.56 -5.48 -1.45
C ILE A 94 4.13 -4.10 -0.96
N THR A 95 3.67 -3.96 0.29
CA THR A 95 3.26 -2.67 0.86
C THR A 95 4.42 -1.68 0.93
N SER A 96 5.59 -2.14 1.41
CA SER A 96 6.80 -1.34 1.55
C SER A 96 7.34 -0.92 0.18
N PHE A 97 7.32 -1.86 -0.79
CA PHE A 97 7.69 -1.56 -2.17
C PHE A 97 6.79 -0.49 -2.81
N LEU A 98 5.46 -0.62 -2.69
CA LEU A 98 4.53 0.37 -3.23
C LEU A 98 4.69 1.74 -2.55
N ALA A 99 4.91 1.78 -1.24
CA ALA A 99 5.16 3.03 -0.49
C ALA A 99 6.43 3.74 -0.96
N TRP A 100 7.54 3.01 -1.14
CA TRP A 100 8.79 3.57 -1.63
C TRP A 100 8.73 3.96 -3.10
N PHE A 101 8.03 3.18 -3.93
CA PHE A 101 7.77 3.57 -5.32
C PHE A 101 7.01 4.90 -5.39
N ALA A 102 5.97 5.07 -4.57
CA ALA A 102 5.22 6.33 -4.50
C ALA A 102 6.08 7.51 -4.02
N ILE A 103 6.96 7.31 -3.03
CA ILE A 103 7.92 8.35 -2.58
C ILE A 103 8.89 8.73 -3.71
N VAL A 104 9.49 7.76 -4.37
CA VAL A 104 10.45 8.02 -5.46
C VAL A 104 9.77 8.70 -6.64
N PHE A 105 8.53 8.32 -6.94
CA PHE A 105 7.68 9.02 -7.90
C PHE A 105 7.44 10.48 -7.50
N GLU A 106 7.03 10.75 -6.26
CA GLU A 106 6.78 12.13 -5.82
C GLU A 106 8.05 13.01 -5.81
N ILE A 107 9.21 12.43 -5.49
CA ILE A 107 10.50 13.14 -5.59
C ILE A 107 10.84 13.39 -7.06
N HIS A 108 10.61 12.42 -7.95
CA HIS A 108 10.86 12.56 -9.39
C HIS A 108 10.02 13.69 -10.01
N GLU A 109 8.73 13.73 -9.68
CA GLU A 109 7.80 14.75 -10.16
C GLU A 109 7.95 16.09 -9.43
N SER A 110 8.86 16.20 -8.46
CA SER A 110 9.05 17.41 -7.64
C SER A 110 7.79 17.85 -6.88
N ILE A 111 6.92 16.89 -6.53
CA ILE A 111 5.68 17.11 -5.79
C ILE A 111 5.78 16.70 -4.32
N MET A 112 6.85 16.01 -3.92
CA MET A 112 7.10 15.70 -2.52
C MET A 112 7.47 16.98 -1.75
N GLN A 113 6.57 17.43 -0.88
CA GLN A 113 6.78 18.56 0.02
C GLN A 113 6.88 18.08 1.46
N ILE A 114 7.85 18.63 2.20
CA ILE A 114 7.90 18.57 3.65
C ILE A 114 7.95 20.02 4.14
N HIS A 115 6.93 20.43 4.88
CA HIS A 115 6.66 21.83 5.22
C HIS A 115 6.64 22.73 3.97
N HIS A 116 7.55 23.71 3.87
CA HIS A 116 7.66 24.64 2.74
C HIS A 116 8.81 24.28 1.78
N ARG A 117 9.30 23.04 1.82
CA ARG A 117 10.47 22.60 1.07
C ARG A 117 10.14 21.43 0.14
N THR A 118 10.44 21.63 -1.15
CA THR A 118 10.44 20.54 -2.14
C THR A 118 11.62 19.61 -1.87
N ILE A 119 11.33 18.32 -1.68
CA ILE A 119 12.36 17.31 -1.47
C ILE A 119 12.85 16.81 -2.83
N SER A 120 14.15 17.03 -3.08
CA SER A 120 14.83 16.50 -4.26
C SER A 120 15.59 15.21 -3.94
N PHE A 121 16.04 14.50 -4.98
CA PHE A 121 16.93 13.34 -4.80
C PHE A 121 18.20 13.68 -4.02
N LYS A 122 18.73 14.90 -4.16
CA LYS A 122 19.91 15.35 -3.42
C LYS A 122 19.62 15.46 -1.92
N GLU A 123 18.48 16.03 -1.56
CA GLU A 123 18.06 16.14 -0.16
C GLU A 123 17.80 14.78 0.45
N PHE A 124 17.07 13.91 -0.25
CA PHE A 124 16.86 12.53 0.19
C PHE A 124 18.18 11.79 0.41
N THR A 125 19.13 11.93 -0.53
CA THR A 125 20.45 11.27 -0.44
C THR A 125 21.24 11.75 0.77
N ARG A 126 21.14 13.04 1.14
CA ARG A 126 21.84 13.63 2.29
C ARG A 126 21.46 12.97 3.62
N VAL A 127 20.19 12.57 3.76
CA VAL A 127 19.63 12.01 5.00
C VAL A 127 19.39 10.50 4.92
N ARG A 128 19.83 9.86 3.83
CA ARG A 128 19.52 8.45 3.54
C ARG A 128 20.04 7.50 4.61
N SER A 129 21.24 7.72 5.14
CA SER A 129 21.82 6.87 6.19
C SER A 129 20.92 6.79 7.42
N SER A 130 20.37 7.94 7.84
CA SER A 130 19.43 8.04 8.96
C SER A 130 18.13 7.29 8.68
N ILE A 131 17.58 7.42 7.46
CA ILE A 131 16.38 6.70 7.04
C ILE A 131 16.61 5.18 7.03
N GLU A 132 17.72 4.73 6.44
CA GLU A 132 18.07 3.31 6.39
C GLU A 132 18.25 2.71 7.80
N PHE A 133 18.85 3.49 8.71
CA PHE A 133 18.98 3.13 10.10
C PHE A 133 17.62 3.02 10.82
N LEU A 134 16.69 3.95 10.56
CA LEU A 134 15.33 3.90 11.10
C LEU A 134 14.55 2.67 10.60
N ILE A 135 14.65 2.34 9.30
CA ILE A 135 14.01 1.15 8.73
C ILE A 135 14.54 -0.12 9.38
N ALA A 136 15.86 -0.21 9.58
CA ALA A 136 16.50 -1.39 10.14
C ALA A 136 16.19 -1.60 11.63
N ASN A 137 16.13 -0.52 12.41
CA ASN A 137 16.01 -0.60 13.88
C ASN A 137 14.58 -0.47 14.41
N PHE A 138 13.65 0.09 13.63
CA PHE A 138 12.23 0.17 14.00
C PHE A 138 11.31 -0.54 13.01
N PRO A 139 11.50 -1.86 12.80
CA PRO A 139 10.59 -2.64 11.97
C PRO A 139 9.16 -2.64 12.55
N VAL A 140 9.00 -2.36 13.86
CA VAL A 140 7.70 -2.24 14.53
C VAL A 140 6.78 -1.25 13.82
N ALA A 141 7.30 -0.09 13.40
CA ALA A 141 6.54 0.94 12.72
C ALA A 141 5.95 0.42 11.40
N ILE A 142 6.74 -0.36 10.65
CA ILE A 142 6.29 -0.98 9.40
C ILE A 142 5.25 -2.06 9.70
N THR A 143 5.54 -2.94 10.66
CA THR A 143 4.69 -4.11 10.94
C THR A 143 3.33 -3.74 11.51
N GLU A 144 3.25 -2.73 12.36
CA GLU A 144 1.98 -2.32 12.94
C GLU A 144 1.14 -1.49 11.98
N THR A 145 1.76 -0.68 11.12
CA THR A 145 1.05 -0.02 10.01
C THR A 145 0.45 -1.05 9.06
N VAL A 146 1.24 -2.04 8.62
CA VAL A 146 0.75 -3.11 7.75
C VAL A 146 -0.30 -3.97 8.46
N GLY A 147 -0.10 -4.28 9.74
CA GLY A 147 -1.07 -5.05 10.54
C GLY A 147 -2.41 -4.33 10.71
N LYS A 148 -2.37 -2.99 10.90
CA LYS A 148 -3.58 -2.19 11.11
C LYS A 148 -4.35 -1.89 9.82
N PHE A 149 -3.67 -1.55 8.74
CA PHE A 149 -4.30 -1.07 7.51
C PHE A 149 -4.32 -2.11 6.38
N GLY A 150 -3.68 -3.26 6.59
CA GLY A 150 -3.58 -4.35 5.63
C GLY A 150 -2.38 -4.21 4.70
N SER A 151 -2.10 -5.30 3.96
CA SER A 151 -0.99 -5.37 3.03
C SER A 151 -1.34 -4.90 1.61
N GLY A 152 -0.31 -4.55 0.83
CA GLY A 152 -0.43 -4.13 -0.57
C GLY A 152 -1.11 -2.78 -0.70
N ILE A 153 -2.00 -2.67 -1.69
CA ILE A 153 -2.68 -1.42 -2.07
C ILE A 153 -3.48 -0.82 -0.91
N LYS A 154 -4.01 -1.67 -0.02
CA LYS A 154 -4.89 -1.27 1.09
C LYS A 154 -4.16 -0.37 2.11
N GLY A 155 -2.85 -0.57 2.28
CA GLY A 155 -2.08 0.06 3.35
C GLY A 155 -0.83 0.83 2.90
N TYR A 156 -0.46 0.80 1.61
CA TYR A 156 0.80 1.44 1.18
C TYR A 156 0.76 2.96 1.39
N ASP A 157 -0.39 3.62 1.20
CA ASP A 157 -0.54 5.06 1.45
C ASP A 157 -0.29 5.42 2.92
N ARG A 158 -0.70 4.54 3.85
CA ARG A 158 -0.45 4.71 5.28
C ARG A 158 1.01 4.47 5.63
N LEU A 159 1.62 3.45 5.05
CA LEU A 159 3.04 3.17 5.24
C LEU A 159 3.93 4.23 4.59
N GLN A 160 3.48 4.82 3.48
CA GLN A 160 4.15 5.94 2.83
C GLN A 160 4.26 7.14 3.79
N ILE A 161 3.20 7.46 4.54
CA ILE A 161 3.22 8.54 5.54
C ILE A 161 4.24 8.27 6.64
N VAL A 162 4.38 7.01 7.09
CA VAL A 162 5.41 6.62 8.07
C VAL A 162 6.81 6.85 7.53
N TYR A 163 7.11 6.42 6.30
CA TYR A 163 8.42 6.67 5.70
C TYR A 163 8.67 8.17 5.44
N LYS A 164 7.64 8.94 5.09
CA LYS A 164 7.75 10.40 5.00
C LYS A 164 8.04 11.04 6.36
N ALA A 165 7.49 10.51 7.45
CA ALA A 165 7.84 10.93 8.80
C ALA A 165 9.31 10.61 9.13
N PHE A 166 9.84 9.45 8.72
CA PHE A 166 11.28 9.14 8.85
C PHE A 166 12.16 10.12 8.08
N ILE A 167 11.75 10.51 6.87
CA ILE A 167 12.46 11.52 6.08
C ILE A 167 12.41 12.89 6.78
N CYS A 168 11.24 13.29 7.30
CA CYS A 168 11.08 14.53 8.06
C CYS A 168 11.96 14.56 9.30
N LEU A 169 11.91 13.51 10.14
CA LEU A 169 12.80 13.35 11.29
C LEU A 169 14.27 13.49 10.91
N SER A 170 14.70 12.79 9.86
CA SER A 170 16.09 12.80 9.41
C SER A 170 16.54 14.13 8.80
N LEU A 171 15.61 15.04 8.48
CA LEU A 171 15.91 16.40 8.02
C LEU A 171 16.04 17.39 9.18
N GLU A 172 15.34 17.15 10.28
CA GLU A 172 15.30 18.03 11.46
C GLU A 172 16.39 17.69 12.49
N MET A 173 16.85 16.43 12.54
CA MET A 173 17.85 15.98 13.49
C MET A 173 18.77 14.88 12.92
N ASP A 174 20.00 14.82 13.44
CA ASP A 174 20.90 13.69 13.22
C ASP A 174 20.45 12.49 14.05
N ILE A 175 20.42 11.30 13.44
CA ILE A 175 19.92 10.09 14.09
C ILE A 175 21.07 9.31 14.71
N ASP A 176 21.20 9.37 16.04
CA ASP A 176 22.10 8.54 16.86
C ASP A 176 21.38 8.07 18.13
N PHE A 177 20.93 6.82 18.18
CA PHE A 177 20.23 6.28 19.36
C PHE A 177 21.15 5.84 20.49
N LYS A 178 22.45 6.12 20.42
CA LYS A 178 23.28 6.15 21.63
C LYS A 178 22.99 7.39 22.47
N ASP A 179 22.47 8.44 21.84
CA ASP A 179 21.93 9.60 22.54
C ASP A 179 20.48 9.34 22.96
N GLU A 180 20.24 9.41 24.27
CA GLU A 180 18.92 9.21 24.85
C GLU A 180 17.93 10.31 24.43
N GLU A 181 18.40 11.54 24.25
CA GLU A 181 17.56 12.65 23.82
C GLU A 181 17.07 12.45 22.39
N CYS A 182 17.95 11.99 21.50
CA CYS A 182 17.59 11.59 20.14
C CYS A 182 16.55 10.46 20.12
N LEU A 183 16.76 9.39 20.89
CA LEU A 183 15.83 8.26 20.97
C LEU A 183 14.46 8.68 21.51
N ASN A 184 14.44 9.51 22.55
CA ASN A 184 13.21 10.07 23.09
C ASN A 184 12.50 10.93 22.03
N THR A 185 13.21 11.87 21.41
CA THR A 185 12.62 12.73 20.37
C THR A 185 11.97 11.91 19.24
N PHE A 186 12.62 10.85 18.78
CA PHE A 186 12.07 9.91 17.80
C PHE A 186 10.79 9.22 18.31
N ILE A 187 10.86 8.53 19.46
CA ILE A 187 9.73 7.74 19.98
C ILE A 187 8.53 8.64 20.24
N LEU A 188 8.73 9.83 20.79
CA LEU A 188 7.64 10.76 21.10
C LEU A 188 6.99 11.30 19.82
N SER A 189 7.81 11.69 18.83
CA SER A 189 7.33 12.13 17.51
C SER A 189 6.47 11.07 16.86
N MET A 190 6.98 9.83 16.79
CA MET A 190 6.27 8.73 16.14
C MET A 190 5.01 8.30 16.91
N SER A 191 5.06 8.27 18.25
CA SER A 191 3.90 7.89 19.08
C SER A 191 2.77 8.92 18.99
N LYS A 192 3.10 10.21 18.96
CA LYS A 192 2.11 11.30 18.78
C LYS A 192 1.52 11.28 17.37
N ALA A 193 2.39 11.17 16.35
CA ALA A 193 1.98 11.15 14.95
C ALA A 193 1.16 9.90 14.58
N PHE A 194 1.49 8.74 15.16
CA PHE A 194 0.87 7.46 14.85
C PHE A 194 0.41 6.73 16.11
N LYS A 195 -0.76 7.11 16.63
CA LYS A 195 -1.41 6.55 17.84
C LYS A 195 -1.61 5.03 17.89
N TYR A 196 -1.28 4.34 16.81
CA TYR A 196 -1.46 2.90 16.65
C TYR A 196 -0.15 2.13 16.62
N ILE A 197 0.98 2.82 16.55
CA ILE A 197 2.29 2.22 16.61
C ILE A 197 2.67 2.17 18.09
N ASN A 198 2.94 0.97 18.58
CA ASN A 198 3.28 0.66 19.95
C ASN A 198 4.80 0.49 20.08
N PHE A 199 5.45 1.50 20.66
CA PHE A 199 6.88 1.46 20.98
C PHE A 199 7.17 0.90 22.38
N ASN A 200 6.26 0.11 22.97
CA ASN A 200 6.43 -0.38 24.34
C ASN A 200 7.72 -1.15 24.60
N GLU A 201 8.19 -1.89 23.61
CA GLU A 201 9.47 -2.63 23.71
C GLU A 201 10.70 -1.71 23.79
N PHE A 202 10.55 -0.42 23.45
CA PHE A 202 11.58 0.61 23.52
C PHE A 202 11.44 1.50 24.77
N TYR A 203 10.39 1.32 25.59
CA TYR A 203 10.26 1.99 26.90
C TYR A 203 11.03 1.20 27.97
N SER A 204 12.37 1.22 27.92
CA SER A 204 13.20 0.48 28.89
C SER A 204 13.03 0.97 30.33
N GLU A 205 12.71 2.23 30.54
CA GLU A 205 12.32 2.84 31.81
C GLU A 205 11.44 4.04 31.44
N ARG A 206 10.49 4.46 32.29
CA ARG A 206 9.53 5.51 31.94
C ARG A 206 10.26 6.73 31.35
N PHE A 207 9.76 7.20 30.21
CA PHE A 207 10.16 8.39 29.48
C PHE A 207 10.30 9.62 30.40
N LEU A 208 11.46 9.77 31.02
CA LEU A 208 11.77 10.83 31.99
C LEU A 208 12.99 11.66 31.56
N GLY A 209 13.49 11.43 30.34
CA GLY A 209 14.61 12.15 29.75
C GLY A 209 14.18 13.38 28.93
N ASN A 210 15.17 14.20 28.58
CA ASN A 210 14.99 15.33 27.67
C ASN A 210 14.61 14.83 26.26
N TYR A 211 13.95 15.71 25.52
CA TYR A 211 13.63 15.55 24.10
C TYR A 211 13.49 16.93 23.46
N ASP A 212 13.67 17.00 22.15
CA ASP A 212 13.47 18.24 21.39
C ASP A 212 11.98 18.40 21.01
N ASP A 213 11.30 19.31 21.71
CA ASP A 213 9.87 19.58 21.48
C ASP A 213 9.61 20.20 20.10
N GLY A 214 10.55 20.98 19.57
CA GLY A 214 10.43 21.61 18.25
C GLY A 214 10.43 20.57 17.13
N VAL A 215 11.33 19.58 17.20
CA VAL A 215 11.35 18.45 16.26
C VAL A 215 10.03 17.66 16.34
N VAL A 216 9.53 17.41 17.56
CA VAL A 216 8.27 16.70 17.77
C VAL A 216 7.10 17.45 17.14
N GLU A 217 6.99 18.75 17.36
CA GLU A 217 5.93 19.58 16.77
C GLU A 217 6.01 19.60 15.23
N HIS A 218 7.21 19.74 14.67
CA HIS A 218 7.42 19.73 13.22
C HIS A 218 6.96 18.40 12.60
N VAL A 219 7.41 17.27 13.14
CA VAL A 219 7.08 15.94 12.60
C VAL A 219 5.60 15.64 12.73
N VAL A 220 4.99 15.93 13.89
CA VAL A 220 3.56 15.71 14.12
C VAL A 220 2.73 16.59 13.18
N GLY A 221 3.05 17.90 13.10
CA GLY A 221 2.36 18.83 12.23
C GLY A 221 2.47 18.44 10.75
N TYR A 222 3.64 17.95 10.33
CA TYR A 222 3.82 17.43 8.98
C TYR A 222 2.94 16.21 8.72
N VAL A 223 2.98 15.21 9.60
CA VAL A 223 2.16 14.00 9.46
C VAL A 223 0.66 14.32 9.45
N GLU A 224 0.20 15.24 10.29
CA GLU A 224 -1.19 15.70 10.28
C GLU A 224 -1.57 16.38 8.96
N SER A 225 -0.66 17.15 8.37
CA SER A 225 -0.89 17.85 7.09
C SER A 225 -1.05 16.91 5.89
N ILE A 226 -0.37 15.76 5.90
CA ILE A 226 -0.42 14.77 4.81
C ILE A 226 -1.32 13.57 5.10
N SER A 227 -1.80 13.45 6.34
CA SER A 227 -2.71 12.38 6.72
C SER A 227 -4.05 12.59 6.02
N PRO A 228 -4.54 11.62 5.23
CA PRO A 228 -5.81 11.80 4.53
C PRO A 228 -6.93 11.99 5.55
N ILE A 229 -7.69 13.09 5.40
CA ILE A 229 -8.95 13.36 6.08
C ILE A 229 -9.79 12.09 5.91
N SER A 230 -9.92 11.33 7.00
CA SER A 230 -10.56 10.01 7.09
C SER A 230 -11.10 9.47 5.75
N ARG A 231 -10.36 8.58 5.06
CA ARG A 231 -10.98 7.75 4.02
C ARG A 231 -12.29 7.23 4.60
N SER A 232 -13.42 7.47 3.92
CA SER A 232 -14.68 6.92 4.38
C SER A 232 -14.47 5.41 4.51
N LYS A 233 -14.57 4.87 5.72
CA LYS A 233 -14.47 3.42 5.92
C LYS A 233 -15.46 2.78 4.94
N PRO A 234 -15.06 1.81 4.11
CA PRO A 234 -16.04 1.07 3.32
C PRO A 234 -17.11 0.58 4.29
N LYS A 235 -18.33 1.08 4.15
CA LYS A 235 -19.37 0.88 5.17
C LYS A 235 -19.61 -0.61 5.29
N ALA A 236 -19.46 -1.16 6.49
CA ALA A 236 -19.92 -2.52 6.74
C ALA A 236 -21.44 -2.57 6.52
N PHE A 237 -21.97 -3.69 6.03
CA PHE A 237 -23.41 -3.88 5.97
C PHE A 237 -24.03 -3.65 7.35
N SER A 238 -25.02 -2.77 7.40
CA SER A 238 -25.83 -2.58 8.61
C SER A 238 -26.66 -3.83 8.90
N ALA A 239 -27.12 -4.00 10.14
CA ALA A 239 -28.03 -5.10 10.49
C ALA A 239 -29.31 -5.08 9.63
N LEU A 240 -29.84 -3.88 9.34
CA LEU A 240 -30.97 -3.69 8.44
C LEU A 240 -30.65 -4.17 7.02
N THR A 241 -29.48 -3.82 6.47
CA THR A 241 -29.05 -4.26 5.13
C THR A 241 -28.94 -5.78 5.05
N LYS A 242 -28.39 -6.44 6.07
CA LYS A 242 -28.31 -7.91 6.14
C LYS A 242 -29.69 -8.57 6.18
N ASN A 243 -30.63 -8.00 6.93
CA ASN A 243 -32.00 -8.50 7.00
C ASN A 243 -32.74 -8.31 5.66
N LEU A 244 -32.57 -7.17 5.01
CA LEU A 244 -33.13 -6.90 3.69
C LEU A 244 -32.53 -7.80 2.60
N LEU A 245 -31.24 -8.16 2.68
CA LEU A 245 -30.63 -9.15 1.79
C LEU A 245 -31.30 -10.52 1.92
N LYS A 246 -31.50 -10.99 3.15
CA LYS A 246 -32.22 -12.25 3.41
C LYS A 246 -33.67 -12.20 2.95
N HIS A 247 -34.35 -11.09 3.18
CA HIS A 247 -35.73 -10.88 2.74
C HIS A 247 -35.84 -10.86 1.20
N ASN A 248 -34.98 -10.13 0.50
CA ASN A 248 -34.99 -10.08 -0.96
C ASN A 248 -34.62 -11.43 -1.59
N PHE A 249 -33.73 -12.20 -0.95
CA PHE A 249 -33.41 -13.56 -1.38
C PHE A 249 -34.64 -14.48 -1.33
N LEU A 250 -35.40 -14.43 -0.22
CA LEU A 250 -36.66 -15.17 -0.05
C LEU A 250 -37.74 -14.74 -1.05
N VAL A 251 -37.97 -13.43 -1.17
CA VAL A 251 -39.04 -12.87 -2.04
C VAL A 251 -38.72 -13.09 -3.52
N GLY A 252 -37.45 -12.98 -3.91
CA GLY A 252 -37.01 -13.23 -5.27
C GLY A 252 -36.99 -14.72 -5.66
N ASN A 253 -37.36 -15.63 -4.74
CA ASN A 253 -37.30 -17.09 -4.89
C ASN A 253 -35.92 -17.59 -5.39
N HIS A 254 -34.86 -16.84 -5.08
CA HIS A 254 -33.50 -17.23 -5.37
C HIS A 254 -33.11 -18.22 -4.28
N ASN A 255 -32.75 -19.45 -4.65
CA ASN A 255 -32.40 -20.48 -3.68
C ASN A 255 -30.95 -20.95 -3.81
N PHE A 256 -30.15 -20.33 -4.69
CA PHE A 256 -28.82 -20.81 -5.04
C PHE A 256 -27.73 -19.80 -4.70
N CYS A 257 -26.55 -20.31 -4.34
CA CYS A 257 -25.36 -19.51 -4.15
C CYS A 257 -24.82 -19.07 -5.52
N PRO A 258 -24.55 -17.77 -5.74
CA PRO A 258 -24.09 -17.27 -7.04
C PRO A 258 -22.65 -17.68 -7.39
N ILE A 259 -21.92 -18.34 -6.48
CA ILE A 259 -20.54 -18.81 -6.72
C ILE A 259 -20.54 -20.27 -7.19
N CYS A 260 -21.22 -21.16 -6.49
CA CYS A 260 -21.18 -22.60 -6.74
C CYS A 260 -22.50 -23.19 -7.28
N ASP A 261 -23.54 -22.37 -7.43
CA ASP A 261 -24.90 -22.76 -7.83
C ASP A 261 -25.58 -23.79 -6.90
N GLY A 262 -25.01 -24.05 -5.73
CA GLY A 262 -25.59 -24.92 -4.70
C GLY A 262 -26.72 -24.24 -3.92
N LEU A 263 -27.64 -25.03 -3.37
CA LEU A 263 -28.76 -24.51 -2.58
C LEU A 263 -28.29 -23.79 -1.30
N ILE A 264 -28.89 -22.64 -1.00
CA ILE A 264 -28.64 -21.85 0.21
C ILE A 264 -29.62 -22.23 1.30
N TYR A 265 -29.09 -22.53 2.48
CA TYR A 265 -29.83 -22.59 3.73
C TYR A 265 -29.55 -21.31 4.53
N LEU A 266 -30.57 -20.49 4.77
CA LEU A 266 -30.41 -19.11 5.28
C LEU A 266 -29.70 -19.01 6.63
N ASP A 267 -29.82 -20.03 7.49
CA ASP A 267 -29.16 -20.05 8.80
C ASP A 267 -27.67 -20.41 8.70
N SER A 268 -27.23 -20.93 7.55
CA SER A 268 -25.84 -21.30 7.24
C SER A 268 -25.30 -20.54 6.01
N THR A 269 -25.50 -19.22 6.01
CA THR A 269 -24.96 -18.33 4.98
C THR A 269 -24.33 -17.07 5.54
N GLU A 270 -23.47 -16.46 4.74
CA GLU A 270 -22.83 -15.18 5.03
C GLU A 270 -23.25 -14.13 3.98
N SER A 271 -23.32 -12.87 4.41
CA SER A 271 -23.53 -11.73 3.51
C SER A 271 -22.19 -11.20 3.03
N ASP A 272 -22.00 -11.19 1.72
CA ASP A 272 -20.78 -10.69 1.08
C ASP A 272 -21.08 -9.58 0.05
N HIS A 273 -20.03 -8.92 -0.43
CA HIS A 273 -20.12 -7.84 -1.42
C HIS A 273 -19.86 -8.35 -2.83
N ARG A 274 -20.66 -7.93 -3.82
CA ARG A 274 -20.45 -8.26 -5.23
C ARG A 274 -19.13 -7.67 -5.71
N ILE A 275 -18.97 -6.38 -5.46
CA ILE A 275 -17.70 -5.68 -5.55
C ILE A 275 -17.06 -5.75 -4.17
N ALA A 276 -15.92 -6.43 -4.05
CA ALA A 276 -15.22 -6.58 -2.79
C ALA A 276 -14.96 -5.21 -2.13
N LYS A 277 -15.01 -5.16 -0.79
CA LYS A 277 -14.62 -3.95 -0.04
C LYS A 277 -13.23 -3.45 -0.41
N ALA A 278 -12.34 -4.39 -0.73
CA ALA A 278 -10.98 -4.14 -1.22
C ALA A 278 -10.94 -3.33 -2.53
N ALA A 279 -11.92 -3.54 -3.39
CA ALA A 279 -12.09 -2.86 -4.68
C ALA A 279 -13.02 -1.63 -4.57
N GLY A 280 -13.23 -1.09 -3.37
CA GLY A 280 -14.09 0.08 -3.14
C GLY A 280 -15.58 -0.22 -2.98
N GLY A 281 -15.96 -1.50 -2.87
CA GLY A 281 -17.36 -1.91 -2.68
C GLY A 281 -18.00 -1.35 -1.41
N GLN A 282 -19.17 -0.72 -1.58
CA GLN A 282 -19.96 -0.14 -0.48
C GLN A 282 -20.91 -1.17 0.14
N GLY A 283 -21.20 -1.04 1.44
CA GLY A 283 -22.17 -1.89 2.16
C GLY A 283 -23.63 -1.50 1.90
N VAL A 284 -24.00 -1.30 0.64
CA VAL A 284 -25.37 -0.99 0.19
C VAL A 284 -26.08 -2.26 -0.30
N LEU A 285 -27.42 -2.25 -0.30
CA LEU A 285 -28.22 -3.44 -0.59
C LEU A 285 -27.92 -4.02 -1.99
N GLU A 286 -27.69 -3.15 -2.95
CA GLU A 286 -27.42 -3.46 -4.35
C GLU A 286 -26.08 -4.18 -4.54
N ASN A 287 -25.11 -3.88 -3.66
CA ASN A 287 -23.80 -4.53 -3.67
C ASN A 287 -23.75 -5.77 -2.76
N GLY A 288 -24.85 -6.14 -2.10
CA GLY A 288 -24.89 -7.31 -1.23
C GLY A 288 -25.34 -8.58 -1.95
N LEU A 289 -24.82 -9.72 -1.49
CA LEU A 289 -25.28 -11.04 -1.87
C LEU A 289 -25.17 -12.03 -0.69
N LEU A 290 -25.88 -13.15 -0.79
CA LEU A 290 -25.73 -14.28 0.12
C LEU A 290 -24.88 -15.37 -0.52
N VAL A 291 -23.96 -15.91 0.26
CA VAL A 291 -23.03 -16.98 -0.17
C VAL A 291 -22.84 -18.00 0.94
N HIS A 292 -22.43 -19.22 0.59
CA HIS A 292 -21.97 -20.18 1.59
C HIS A 292 -20.66 -19.69 2.24
N PRO A 293 -20.42 -20.03 3.52
CA PRO A 293 -19.18 -19.64 4.20
C PRO A 293 -17.91 -20.07 3.46
N LEU A 294 -17.91 -21.29 2.88
CA LEU A 294 -16.78 -21.79 2.09
C LEU A 294 -16.58 -20.97 0.80
N CYS A 295 -17.67 -20.72 0.06
CA CYS A 295 -17.62 -19.92 -1.15
C CYS A 295 -17.14 -18.49 -0.89
N ASN A 296 -17.54 -17.90 0.24
CA ASN A 296 -17.06 -16.59 0.68
C ASN A 296 -15.54 -16.57 0.88
N ARG A 297 -15.01 -17.61 1.54
CA ARG A 297 -13.57 -17.75 1.77
C ARG A 297 -12.78 -17.91 0.47
N MET A 298 -13.30 -18.68 -0.48
CA MET A 298 -12.67 -18.89 -1.79
C MET A 298 -12.69 -17.62 -2.65
N LYS A 299 -13.80 -16.86 -2.63
CA LYS A 299 -13.93 -15.61 -3.37
C LYS A 299 -12.92 -14.55 -2.92
N SER A 300 -12.75 -14.35 -1.61
CA SER A 300 -11.82 -13.35 -1.05
C SER A 300 -11.96 -11.97 -1.73
N ASP A 301 -10.98 -11.57 -2.55
CA ASP A 301 -10.96 -10.29 -3.28
C ASP A 301 -11.33 -10.42 -4.77
N LEU A 302 -11.61 -11.64 -5.26
CA LEU A 302 -12.00 -11.93 -6.64
C LEU A 302 -13.44 -11.48 -6.92
N SER A 303 -13.70 -11.10 -8.18
CA SER A 303 -15.05 -10.91 -8.70
C SER A 303 -15.79 -12.25 -8.80
N LEU A 304 -17.13 -12.18 -8.91
CA LEU A 304 -17.96 -13.38 -9.09
C LEU A 304 -17.62 -14.14 -10.38
N GLU A 305 -17.23 -13.43 -11.43
CA GLU A 305 -16.87 -14.03 -12.71
C GLU A 305 -15.54 -14.78 -12.61
N GLU A 306 -14.54 -14.19 -11.96
CA GLU A 306 -13.22 -14.80 -11.76
C GLU A 306 -13.29 -16.06 -10.89
N ILE A 307 -14.00 -16.02 -9.77
CA ILE A 307 -14.09 -17.19 -8.89
C ILE A 307 -14.90 -18.34 -9.52
N ARG A 308 -15.89 -18.02 -10.35
CA ARG A 308 -16.65 -19.04 -11.10
C ARG A 308 -15.80 -19.64 -12.21
N ALA A 309 -15.00 -18.83 -12.90
CA ALA A 309 -14.05 -19.33 -13.88
C ALA A 309 -13.01 -20.25 -13.23
N ASP A 310 -12.54 -19.95 -12.03
CA ASP A 310 -11.66 -20.82 -11.25
C ASP A 310 -12.35 -22.14 -10.84
N LEU A 311 -13.60 -22.07 -10.34
CA LEU A 311 -14.34 -23.26 -9.90
C LEU A 311 -14.73 -24.22 -11.04
N PHE A 312 -15.06 -23.68 -12.22
CA PHE A 312 -15.67 -24.45 -13.31
C PHE A 312 -14.81 -24.52 -14.57
N GLY A 313 -13.71 -23.77 -14.65
CA GLY A 313 -12.89 -23.62 -15.85
C GLY A 313 -12.05 -24.83 -16.26
N GLU A 314 -11.90 -25.84 -15.39
CA GLU A 314 -11.19 -27.09 -15.73
C GLU A 314 -12.11 -28.20 -16.29
N LEU A 315 -13.40 -27.94 -16.50
CA LEU A 315 -14.33 -28.89 -17.15
C LEU A 315 -14.44 -28.62 -18.66
N LEU A 316 -13.31 -28.72 -19.36
CA LEU A 316 -13.26 -28.92 -20.80
C LEU A 316 -12.27 -30.07 -21.10
N TYR A 317 -12.74 -31.29 -20.86
CA TYR A 317 -12.28 -32.47 -21.61
C TYR A 317 -13.17 -32.65 -22.84
#